data_AF-A0A920HCD1-F1
#
_entry.id   AF-A0A920HCD1-F1
#
_cell.length_a   1.000
_cell.length_b   1.000
_cell.length_c   1.000
_cell.angle_alpha   90.00
_cell.angle_beta   90.00
_cell.angle_gamma   90.00
#
_symmetry.space_group_name_H-M   'P 1'
#
loop_
_entity.id
_entity.type
_entity.pdbx_description
1 polymer ?
#
loop_
_entity_poly.entity_id
_entity_poly.type
_entity_poly.pdbx_seq_one_letter_code
_entity_poly.pdbx_strand_id
1 'polypeptide(L)'
;MTRTITPQTADRKNAHLDLAKDSQPLADHPLDAVSLPYCALPECDLNRVSLTTEFLGTELDAPLIITGMTGGTDRAMAINRVLADTAQKKRIALGLGSQRASLESGQSQAELRRLAPDAVLIGNLGGAQLAGKDGLKLARAAIEDIRANALAIHLNPLQEAIQPEGDHDWRGVLSAIETAVGTLNCPVLVKEVGAGLSGNVVRRLAAIGVRHVDVAARGGTNWAQIELNRRPATDRAHYAPFLSCGLMLPDAIAQARAVSNNLFIIASGGVRHGLDAAKCLWLGADLVGMAGQILRTVEDDLVICIQSS
;
A
#
# COMPACT_ATOMS: atom_id res chain seq x y z
N MET A 1 4.66 33.79 -21.79
CA MET A 1 4.98 32.40 -21.41
C MET A 1 4.90 32.31 -19.89
N THR A 2 3.70 32.09 -19.39
CA THR A 2 3.43 31.97 -17.94
C THR A 2 3.91 30.58 -17.52
N ARG A 3 5.03 30.53 -16.81
CA ARG A 3 5.53 29.32 -16.17
C ARG A 3 4.49 28.90 -15.14
N THR A 4 3.73 27.86 -15.43
CA THR A 4 2.85 27.20 -14.45
C THR A 4 3.77 26.70 -13.32
N ILE A 5 3.63 27.29 -12.14
CA ILE A 5 4.38 26.89 -10.96
C ILE A 5 3.77 25.57 -10.50
N THR A 6 4.40 24.45 -10.87
CA THR A 6 4.07 23.14 -10.31
C THR A 6 4.34 23.22 -8.81
N PRO A 7 3.40 22.82 -7.93
CA PRO A 7 3.68 22.72 -6.50
C PRO A 7 4.91 21.84 -6.27
N GLN A 8 5.75 22.19 -5.30
CA GLN A 8 6.94 21.41 -4.99
C GLN A 8 6.50 20.02 -4.51
N THR A 9 7.23 18.95 -4.87
CA THR A 9 6.86 17.55 -4.53
C THR A 9 6.53 17.34 -3.04
N ALA A 10 7.13 18.13 -2.15
CA ALA A 10 6.85 18.11 -0.72
C ALA A 10 5.42 18.60 -0.37
N ASP A 11 4.95 19.68 -1.00
CA ASP A 11 3.60 20.23 -0.78
C ASP A 11 2.52 19.21 -1.17
N ARG A 12 2.75 18.50 -2.28
CA ARG A 12 1.86 17.43 -2.74
C ARG A 12 1.75 16.29 -1.74
N LYS A 13 2.87 15.84 -1.18
CA LYS A 13 2.87 14.71 -0.24
C LYS A 13 2.17 15.05 1.08
N ASN A 14 2.30 16.29 1.54
CA ASN A 14 1.55 16.77 2.70
C ASN A 14 0.06 16.89 2.37
N ALA A 15 -0.31 17.42 1.20
CA ALA A 15 -1.70 17.48 0.76
C ALA A 15 -2.33 16.07 0.65
N HIS A 16 -1.58 15.06 0.20
CA HIS A 16 -2.07 13.68 0.15
C HIS A 16 -2.36 13.13 1.56
N LEU A 17 -1.53 13.46 2.56
CA LEU A 17 -1.78 13.05 3.95
C LEU A 17 -3.06 13.68 4.49
N ASP A 18 -3.22 14.99 4.31
CA ASP A 18 -4.40 15.72 4.80
C ASP A 18 -5.68 15.22 4.13
N LEU A 19 -5.67 15.07 2.79
CA LEU A 19 -6.83 14.58 2.03
C LEU A 19 -7.13 13.10 2.31
N ALA A 20 -6.12 12.28 2.59
CA ALA A 20 -6.33 10.89 2.99
C ALA A 20 -6.94 10.79 4.39
N LYS A 21 -6.60 11.70 5.30
CA LYS A 21 -7.23 11.81 6.62
C LYS A 21 -8.71 12.15 6.51
N ASP A 22 -9.04 13.11 5.65
CA ASP A 22 -10.40 13.61 5.41
C ASP A 22 -11.24 12.71 4.48
N SER A 23 -10.64 11.65 3.93
CA SER A 23 -11.33 10.70 3.05
C SER A 23 -12.51 10.07 3.79
N GLN A 24 -13.71 10.38 3.32
CA GLN A 24 -14.93 9.80 3.86
C GLN A 24 -14.99 8.30 3.57
N PRO A 25 -15.47 7.49 4.53
CA PRO A 25 -15.75 6.08 4.28
C PRO A 25 -16.86 5.95 3.23
N LEU A 26 -16.86 4.82 2.51
CA LEU A 26 -18.00 4.46 1.67
C LEU A 26 -19.26 4.32 2.53
N ALA A 27 -20.40 4.78 2.01
CA ALA A 27 -21.69 4.62 2.69
C ALA A 27 -22.01 3.14 2.95
N ASP A 28 -21.78 2.29 1.95
CA ASP A 28 -21.87 0.84 2.05
C ASP A 28 -20.46 0.24 1.96
N HIS A 29 -19.94 -0.26 3.09
CA HIS A 29 -18.61 -0.83 3.12
C HIS A 29 -18.62 -2.26 2.55
N PRO A 30 -17.73 -2.63 1.61
CA PRO A 30 -17.82 -3.90 0.90
C PRO A 30 -17.67 -5.15 1.80
N LEU A 31 -16.95 -5.04 2.92
CA LEU A 31 -16.82 -6.13 3.88
C LEU A 31 -18.09 -6.33 4.74
N ASP A 32 -19.01 -5.39 4.78
CA ASP A 32 -20.27 -5.54 5.55
C ASP A 32 -21.22 -6.56 4.89
N ALA A 33 -21.11 -6.74 3.57
CA ALA A 33 -21.82 -7.79 2.84
C ALA A 33 -21.25 -9.21 3.07
N VAL A 34 -20.07 -9.32 3.68
CA VAL A 34 -19.42 -10.61 3.96
C VAL A 34 -19.81 -11.07 5.36
N SER A 35 -20.45 -12.23 5.46
CA SER A 35 -20.81 -12.86 6.73
C SER A 35 -19.96 -14.11 6.96
N LEU A 36 -19.33 -14.19 8.14
CA LEU A 36 -18.66 -15.42 8.58
C LEU A 36 -19.69 -16.31 9.27
N PRO A 37 -19.77 -17.61 8.93
CA PRO A 37 -20.69 -18.52 9.60
C PRO A 37 -20.31 -18.64 11.08
N TYR A 38 -21.26 -18.38 11.98
CA TYR A 38 -21.05 -18.52 13.41
C TYR A 38 -21.04 -19.99 13.82
N CYS A 39 -20.01 -20.41 14.55
CA CYS A 39 -19.93 -21.75 15.14
C CYS A 39 -20.28 -21.67 16.63
N ALA A 40 -21.48 -22.12 17.00
CA ALA A 40 -21.96 -22.10 18.39
C ALA A 40 -21.26 -23.15 19.29
N LEU A 41 -20.60 -24.15 18.68
CA LEU A 41 -19.86 -25.21 19.36
C LEU A 41 -18.44 -25.27 18.78
N PRO A 42 -17.57 -24.30 19.08
CA PRO A 42 -16.26 -24.18 18.43
C PRO A 42 -15.25 -25.26 18.85
N GLU A 43 -15.52 -25.99 19.94
CA GLU A 43 -14.64 -27.02 20.51
C GLU A 43 -13.16 -26.61 20.60
N CYS A 44 -12.89 -25.32 20.85
CA CYS A 44 -11.54 -24.75 20.95
C CYS A 44 -11.39 -23.81 22.14
N ASP A 45 -10.16 -23.68 22.64
CA ASP A 45 -9.78 -22.70 23.66
C ASP A 45 -9.25 -21.44 22.98
N LEU A 46 -9.89 -20.30 23.26
CA LEU A 46 -9.51 -19.00 22.72
C LEU A 46 -8.06 -18.64 23.02
N ASN A 47 -7.54 -19.02 24.20
CA ASN A 47 -6.16 -18.73 24.60
C ASN A 47 -5.12 -19.53 23.79
N ARG A 48 -5.57 -20.55 23.06
CA ARG A 48 -4.71 -21.38 22.19
C ARG A 48 -4.80 -20.99 20.72
N VAL A 49 -5.62 -20.01 20.37
CA VAL A 49 -5.69 -19.47 19.01
C VAL A 49 -4.42 -18.69 18.73
N SER A 50 -3.66 -19.12 17.73
CA SER A 50 -2.49 -18.38 17.25
C SER A 50 -2.86 -17.51 16.05
N LEU A 51 -2.34 -16.29 16.04
CA LEU A 51 -2.36 -15.39 14.89
C LEU A 51 -1.01 -15.40 14.14
N THR A 52 -0.04 -16.19 14.60
CA THR A 52 1.29 -16.21 14.00
C THR A 52 1.22 -16.67 12.55
N THR A 53 1.98 -16.01 11.68
CA THR A 53 2.10 -16.37 10.27
C THR A 53 3.53 -16.14 9.78
N GLU A 54 3.90 -16.74 8.65
CA GLU A 54 5.20 -16.50 8.01
C GLU A 54 5.03 -15.56 6.82
N PHE A 55 5.90 -14.56 6.72
CA PHE A 55 5.96 -13.67 5.57
C PHE A 55 7.40 -13.31 5.24
N LEU A 56 7.80 -13.55 3.98
CA LEU A 56 9.15 -13.29 3.46
C LEU A 56 10.27 -13.93 4.32
N GLY A 57 10.01 -15.13 4.85
CA GLY A 57 10.96 -15.88 5.68
C GLY A 57 11.04 -15.42 7.14
N THR A 58 10.13 -14.54 7.57
CA THR A 58 10.05 -14.05 8.95
C THR A 58 8.71 -14.41 9.56
N GLU A 59 8.72 -14.94 10.79
CA GLU A 59 7.50 -15.13 11.57
C GLU A 59 6.99 -13.78 12.10
N LEU A 60 5.70 -13.52 11.86
CA LEU A 60 4.96 -12.37 12.37
C LEU A 60 4.02 -12.82 13.50
N ASP A 61 3.78 -11.95 14.48
CA ASP A 61 2.87 -12.25 15.60
C ASP A 61 1.38 -12.17 15.19
N ALA A 62 1.09 -11.51 14.07
CA ALA A 62 -0.25 -11.39 13.49
C ALA A 62 -0.16 -11.31 11.96
N PRO A 63 -1.22 -11.70 11.21
CA PRO A 63 -1.22 -11.67 9.76
C PRO A 63 -1.53 -10.25 9.25
N LEU A 64 -0.74 -9.28 9.70
CA LEU A 64 -0.94 -7.85 9.49
C LEU A 64 0.28 -7.19 8.85
N ILE A 65 0.01 -6.24 7.96
CA ILE A 65 0.99 -5.32 7.40
C ILE A 65 0.47 -3.89 7.45
N ILE A 66 1.32 -2.96 7.89
CA ILE A 66 1.09 -1.53 7.70
C ILE A 66 1.49 -1.22 6.25
N THR A 67 0.54 -0.87 5.38
CA THR A 67 0.86 -0.62 3.97
C THR A 67 1.41 0.79 3.75
N GLY A 68 2.16 0.96 2.65
CA GLY A 68 2.84 2.21 2.34
C GLY A 68 1.92 3.40 2.18
N MET A 69 2.16 4.46 2.95
CA MET A 69 1.35 5.69 2.95
C MET A 69 2.13 6.90 2.43
N THR A 70 3.31 7.16 2.99
CA THR A 70 4.04 8.42 2.75
C THR A 70 5.56 8.24 2.90
N GLY A 71 6.33 9.25 2.50
CA GLY A 71 7.79 9.33 2.64
C GLY A 71 8.34 10.57 1.92
N GLY A 72 9.54 11.06 2.24
CA GLY A 72 10.17 12.18 1.52
C GLY A 72 9.70 13.59 1.90
N THR A 73 9.08 13.76 3.08
CA THR A 73 8.95 15.03 3.80
C THR A 73 9.28 14.81 5.27
N ASP A 74 9.60 15.85 6.03
CA ASP A 74 9.92 15.72 7.47
C ASP A 74 8.73 15.15 8.27
N ARG A 75 7.50 15.60 7.96
CA ARG A 75 6.26 15.03 8.53
C ARG A 75 6.14 13.55 8.23
N ALA A 76 6.37 13.15 6.97
CA ALA A 76 6.33 11.76 6.57
C ALA A 76 7.41 10.91 7.26
N MET A 77 8.60 11.48 7.49
CA MET A 77 9.69 10.82 8.21
C MET A 77 9.32 10.61 9.69
N ALA A 78 8.74 11.62 10.35
CA ALA A 78 8.26 11.48 11.73
C ALA A 78 7.22 10.36 11.87
N ILE A 79 6.24 10.30 10.95
CA ILE A 79 5.25 9.21 10.90
C ILE A 79 5.95 7.86 10.68
N ASN A 80 6.83 7.75 9.68
CA ASN A 80 7.51 6.49 9.38
C ASN A 80 8.38 5.98 10.55
N ARG A 81 8.95 6.87 11.38
CA ARG A 81 9.68 6.45 12.59
C ARG A 81 8.76 5.75 13.59
N VAL A 82 7.58 6.31 13.86
CA VAL A 82 6.58 5.71 14.76
C VAL A 82 6.10 4.37 14.21
N LEU A 83 5.85 4.29 12.89
CA LEU A 83 5.41 3.06 12.26
C LEU A 83 6.47 1.97 12.29
N ALA A 84 7.75 2.33 12.08
CA ALA A 84 8.86 1.38 12.16
C ALA A 84 9.04 0.82 13.58
N ASP A 85 9.05 1.69 14.59
CA ASP A 85 9.12 1.28 16.00
C ASP A 85 7.91 0.39 16.38
N THR A 86 6.72 0.73 15.90
CA THR A 86 5.51 -0.09 16.10
C THR A 86 5.63 -1.46 15.45
N ALA A 87 6.07 -1.51 14.18
CA ALA A 87 6.25 -2.76 13.45
C ALA A 87 7.26 -3.69 14.12
N GLN A 88 8.35 -3.13 14.66
CA GLN A 88 9.32 -3.88 15.46
C GLN A 88 8.70 -4.44 16.74
N LYS A 89 8.04 -3.59 17.54
CA LYS A 89 7.45 -3.98 18.83
C LYS A 89 6.30 -4.97 18.71
N LYS A 90 5.51 -4.86 17.65
CA LYS A 90 4.35 -5.72 17.37
C LYS A 90 4.67 -6.90 16.46
N ARG A 91 5.91 -7.00 15.96
CA ARG A 91 6.39 -8.03 15.04
C ARG A 91 5.43 -8.23 13.85
N ILE A 92 5.04 -7.12 13.24
CA ILE A 92 4.22 -7.07 12.01
C ILE A 92 5.03 -6.45 10.89
N ALA A 93 4.60 -6.63 9.65
CA ALA A 93 5.29 -6.05 8.49
C ALA A 93 4.97 -4.56 8.30
N LEU A 94 5.88 -3.83 7.67
CA LEU A 94 5.72 -2.43 7.28
C LEU A 94 6.16 -2.21 5.83
N GLY A 95 5.27 -1.70 5.00
CA GLY A 95 5.59 -1.14 3.70
C GLY A 95 5.76 0.37 3.79
N LEU A 96 6.77 0.92 3.10
CA LEU A 96 6.97 2.36 3.02
C LEU A 96 6.12 2.99 1.90
N GLY A 97 5.87 4.29 1.98
CA GLY A 97 5.40 5.06 0.83
C GLY A 97 6.48 5.17 -0.25
N SER A 98 6.09 5.67 -1.44
CA SER A 98 7.01 5.78 -2.58
C SER A 98 8.31 6.52 -2.21
N GLN A 99 9.43 5.81 -2.36
CA GLN A 99 10.78 6.30 -2.08
C GLN A 99 11.33 7.20 -3.18
N ARG A 100 10.60 7.41 -4.30
CA ARG A 100 11.04 8.25 -5.43
C ARG A 100 11.59 9.59 -4.97
N ALA A 101 10.81 10.36 -4.22
CA ALA A 101 11.20 11.72 -3.84
C ALA A 101 12.41 11.74 -2.90
N SER A 102 12.52 10.77 -1.98
CA SER A 102 13.64 10.72 -1.03
C SER A 102 14.93 10.31 -1.74
N LEU A 103 14.85 9.40 -2.72
CA LEU A 103 15.98 9.03 -3.56
C LEU A 103 16.43 10.17 -4.47
N GLU A 104 15.49 10.89 -5.09
CA GLU A 104 15.78 12.06 -5.94
C GLU A 104 16.39 13.22 -5.13
N SER A 105 15.98 13.40 -3.86
CA SER A 105 16.51 14.44 -2.97
C SER A 105 17.76 14.02 -2.18
N GLY A 106 18.20 12.76 -2.29
CA GLY A 106 19.31 12.22 -1.51
C GLY A 106 19.02 12.09 0.00
N GLN A 107 17.75 12.14 0.40
CA GLN A 107 17.32 11.95 1.78
C GLN A 107 17.18 10.45 2.09
N SER A 108 18.21 9.88 2.72
CA SER A 108 18.19 8.47 3.14
C SER A 108 17.13 8.19 4.21
N GLN A 109 16.47 7.03 4.10
CA GLN A 109 15.55 6.51 5.09
C GLN A 109 16.15 5.34 5.90
N ALA A 110 17.48 5.14 5.85
CA ALA A 110 18.19 4.05 6.52
C ALA A 110 17.98 3.98 8.05
N GLU A 111 17.63 5.11 8.67
CA GLU A 111 17.25 5.16 10.09
C GLU A 111 16.09 4.22 10.41
N LEU A 112 15.12 4.05 9.50
CA LEU A 112 13.96 3.17 9.71
C LEU A 112 14.37 1.72 9.97
N ARG A 113 15.40 1.24 9.26
CA ARG A 113 15.94 -0.10 9.51
C ARG A 113 16.65 -0.20 10.86
N ARG A 114 17.22 0.88 11.39
CA ARG A 114 17.81 0.86 12.74
C ARG A 114 16.74 0.78 13.82
N LEU A 115 15.59 1.43 13.60
CA LEU A 115 14.44 1.38 14.50
C LEU A 115 13.74 0.02 14.45
N ALA A 116 13.73 -0.60 13.27
CA ALA A 116 13.10 -1.90 13.02
C ALA A 116 14.09 -2.92 12.42
N PRO A 117 15.09 -3.37 13.21
CA PRO A 117 16.13 -4.28 12.73
C PRO A 117 15.59 -5.65 12.30
N ASP A 118 14.56 -6.15 12.99
CA ASP A 118 14.03 -7.51 12.78
C ASP A 118 12.69 -7.52 12.02
N ALA A 119 12.01 -6.37 11.95
CA ALA A 119 10.74 -6.28 11.24
C ALA A 119 10.92 -6.47 9.73
N VAL A 120 9.87 -7.00 9.09
CA VAL A 120 9.79 -7.06 7.62
C VAL A 120 9.53 -5.65 7.09
N LEU A 121 10.52 -5.05 6.42
CA LEU A 121 10.38 -3.76 5.75
C LEU A 121 10.29 -3.94 4.24
N ILE A 122 9.28 -3.34 3.63
CA ILE A 122 9.05 -3.39 2.18
C ILE A 122 9.32 -2.00 1.60
N GLY A 123 10.31 -1.92 0.70
CA GLY A 123 10.58 -0.71 -0.08
C GLY A 123 9.48 -0.44 -1.09
N ASN A 124 9.45 0.74 -1.71
CA ASN A 124 8.34 1.10 -2.60
C ASN A 124 8.76 2.03 -3.76
N LEU A 125 8.44 1.62 -4.99
CA LEU A 125 8.62 2.38 -6.22
C LEU A 125 7.38 2.25 -7.13
N GLY A 126 7.07 3.26 -7.94
CA GLY A 126 5.95 3.18 -8.88
C GLY A 126 6.31 2.47 -10.17
N GLY A 127 5.33 1.76 -10.75
CA GLY A 127 5.50 1.01 -11.98
C GLY A 127 5.96 1.86 -13.16
N ALA A 128 5.38 3.06 -13.32
CA ALA A 128 5.79 4.01 -14.35
C ALA A 128 7.27 4.43 -14.21
N GLN A 129 7.75 4.63 -12.97
CA GLN A 129 9.15 4.97 -12.74
C GLN A 129 10.10 3.78 -12.93
N LEU A 130 9.66 2.57 -12.57
CA LEU A 130 10.41 1.35 -12.86
C LEU A 130 10.61 1.14 -14.37
N ALA A 131 9.61 1.49 -15.19
CA ALA A 131 9.70 1.42 -16.65
C ALA A 131 10.59 2.52 -17.27
N GLY A 132 10.93 3.56 -16.51
CA GLY A 132 11.82 4.62 -16.93
C GLY A 132 13.26 4.15 -17.12
N LYS A 133 14.07 4.97 -17.82
CA LYS A 133 15.47 4.68 -18.17
C LYS A 133 16.33 4.24 -16.97
N ASP A 134 16.13 4.86 -15.81
CA ASP A 134 16.89 4.60 -14.58
C ASP A 134 16.10 3.74 -13.56
N GLY A 135 14.98 3.14 -13.96
CA GLY A 135 14.05 2.49 -13.06
C GLY A 135 14.66 1.35 -12.22
N LEU A 136 15.46 0.47 -12.83
CA LEU A 136 16.16 -0.59 -12.08
C LEU A 136 17.22 -0.04 -11.13
N LYS A 137 17.87 1.07 -11.47
CA LYS A 137 18.84 1.73 -10.58
C LYS A 137 18.11 2.30 -9.36
N LEU A 138 16.96 2.95 -9.57
CA LEU A 138 16.10 3.44 -8.47
C LEU A 138 15.58 2.29 -7.61
N ALA A 139 15.18 1.17 -8.22
CA ALA A 139 14.72 -0.02 -7.50
C ALA A 139 15.80 -0.57 -6.56
N ARG A 140 17.05 -0.71 -7.03
CA ARG A 140 18.18 -1.14 -6.19
C ARG A 140 18.44 -0.17 -5.05
N ALA A 141 18.48 1.13 -5.35
CA ALA A 141 18.68 2.16 -4.33
C ALA A 141 17.57 2.14 -3.26
N ALA A 142 16.31 1.93 -3.66
CA ALA A 142 15.19 1.80 -2.73
C ALA A 142 15.35 0.61 -1.76
N ILE A 143 15.82 -0.53 -2.28
CA ILE A 143 16.10 -1.73 -1.49
C ILE A 143 17.27 -1.49 -0.54
N GLU A 144 18.38 -0.97 -1.04
CA GLU A 144 19.62 -0.76 -0.29
C GLU A 144 19.43 0.23 0.86
N ASP A 145 18.73 1.35 0.61
CA ASP A 145 18.52 2.44 1.57
C ASP A 145 17.96 1.93 2.90
N ILE A 146 16.99 1.00 2.86
CA ILE A 146 16.34 0.47 4.07
C ILE A 146 16.69 -0.99 4.35
N ARG A 147 17.62 -1.58 3.58
CA ARG A 147 17.88 -3.03 3.56
C ARG A 147 16.56 -3.81 3.49
N ALA A 148 15.75 -3.54 2.47
CA ALA A 148 14.39 -4.04 2.36
C ALA A 148 14.34 -5.57 2.24
N ASN A 149 13.33 -6.19 2.86
CA ASN A 149 13.04 -7.62 2.69
C ASN A 149 12.40 -7.92 1.34
N ALA A 150 11.67 -6.95 0.78
CA ALA A 150 11.09 -7.00 -0.56
C ALA A 150 10.93 -5.58 -1.12
N LEU A 151 10.70 -5.48 -2.44
CA LEU A 151 10.34 -4.23 -3.10
C LEU A 151 8.90 -4.29 -3.60
N ALA A 152 8.05 -3.38 -3.12
CA ALA A 152 6.73 -3.16 -3.67
C ALA A 152 6.80 -2.28 -4.92
N ILE A 153 6.22 -2.76 -6.02
CA ILE A 153 5.95 -1.97 -7.22
C ILE A 153 4.46 -1.63 -7.21
N HIS A 154 4.14 -0.35 -6.96
CA HIS A 154 2.74 0.08 -6.99
C HIS A 154 2.28 0.41 -8.42
N LEU A 155 1.05 0.00 -8.71
CA LEU A 155 0.30 0.34 -9.91
C LEU A 155 -0.80 1.31 -9.48
N ASN A 156 -0.80 2.49 -10.07
CA ASN A 156 -1.74 3.56 -9.76
C ASN A 156 -2.21 4.33 -11.02
N PRO A 157 -2.50 3.67 -12.17
CA PRO A 157 -2.82 4.38 -13.41
C PRO A 157 -4.07 5.25 -13.29
N LEU A 158 -5.06 4.84 -12.49
CA LEU A 158 -6.25 5.65 -12.23
C LEU A 158 -5.90 6.93 -11.46
N GLN A 159 -5.03 6.82 -10.45
CA GLN A 159 -4.54 7.97 -9.71
C GLN A 159 -3.78 8.91 -10.65
N GLU A 160 -2.82 8.41 -11.42
CA GLU A 160 -2.01 9.24 -12.31
C GLU A 160 -2.86 9.93 -13.39
N ALA A 161 -3.89 9.27 -13.93
CA ALA A 161 -4.78 9.87 -14.92
C ALA A 161 -5.59 11.06 -14.37
N ILE A 162 -5.91 11.04 -13.07
CA ILE A 162 -6.65 12.13 -12.41
C ILE A 162 -5.67 13.14 -11.81
N GLN A 163 -4.45 12.76 -11.43
CA GLN A 163 -3.45 13.68 -10.90
C GLN A 163 -3.10 14.75 -11.96
N PRO A 164 -3.10 16.06 -11.63
CA PRO A 164 -2.80 17.10 -12.61
C PRO A 164 -1.42 16.94 -13.29
N GLU A 165 -0.45 16.48 -12.52
CA GLU A 165 0.93 16.24 -12.92
C GLU A 165 1.28 14.73 -13.05
N GLY A 166 0.29 13.88 -13.32
CA GLY A 166 0.48 12.44 -13.32
C GLY A 166 1.26 11.85 -14.50
N ASP A 167 1.85 10.67 -14.26
CA ASP A 167 2.53 9.87 -15.27
C ASP A 167 1.51 9.13 -16.15
N HIS A 168 1.40 9.51 -17.43
CA HIS A 168 0.40 8.95 -18.36
C HIS A 168 0.92 7.78 -19.23
N ASP A 169 2.24 7.57 -19.31
CA ASP A 169 2.80 6.49 -20.13
C ASP A 169 3.05 5.23 -19.29
N TRP A 170 2.13 4.28 -19.41
CA TRP A 170 2.18 2.99 -18.71
C TRP A 170 2.68 1.84 -19.58
N ARG A 171 3.21 2.12 -20.77
CA ARG A 171 3.77 1.09 -21.66
C ARG A 171 5.06 0.54 -21.06
N GLY A 172 5.30 -0.75 -21.24
CA GLY A 172 6.53 -1.41 -20.78
C GLY A 172 6.58 -1.76 -19.30
N VAL A 173 5.64 -1.29 -18.46
CA VAL A 173 5.64 -1.55 -17.00
C VAL A 173 5.69 -3.04 -16.67
N LEU A 174 4.91 -3.89 -17.36
CA LEU A 174 4.95 -5.33 -17.12
C LEU A 174 6.33 -5.96 -17.42
N SER A 175 6.97 -5.54 -18.51
CA SER A 175 8.32 -6.01 -18.89
C SER A 175 9.39 -5.50 -17.93
N ALA A 176 9.21 -4.28 -17.41
CA ALA A 176 10.09 -3.74 -16.37
C ALA A 176 9.95 -4.53 -15.05
N ILE A 177 8.73 -4.92 -14.67
CA ILE A 177 8.49 -5.80 -13.51
C ILE A 177 9.13 -7.17 -13.74
N GLU A 178 8.98 -7.77 -14.92
CA GLU A 178 9.60 -9.06 -15.26
C GLU A 178 11.12 -9.00 -15.13
N THR A 179 11.72 -7.94 -15.67
CA THR A 179 13.16 -7.69 -15.54
C THR A 179 13.56 -7.53 -14.06
N ALA A 180 12.77 -6.81 -13.27
CA ALA A 180 13.03 -6.62 -11.84
C ALA A 180 12.97 -7.95 -11.08
N VAL A 181 11.97 -8.80 -11.35
CA VAL A 181 11.84 -10.14 -10.77
C VAL A 181 13.07 -11.00 -11.06
N GLY A 182 13.63 -10.91 -12.28
CA GLY A 182 14.80 -11.69 -12.68
C GLY A 182 16.15 -11.13 -12.22
N THR A 183 16.24 -9.90 -11.74
CA THR A 183 17.54 -9.20 -11.52
C THR A 183 17.72 -8.55 -10.16
N LEU A 184 16.66 -8.37 -9.36
CA LEU A 184 16.77 -7.83 -8.00
C LEU A 184 17.07 -8.95 -7.00
N ASN A 185 17.81 -8.60 -5.94
CA ASN A 185 18.26 -9.54 -4.92
C ASN A 185 17.20 -9.83 -3.83
N CYS A 186 16.00 -9.25 -3.94
CA CYS A 186 14.88 -9.49 -3.03
C CYS A 186 13.59 -9.75 -3.83
N PRO A 187 12.59 -10.40 -3.22
CA PRO A 187 11.28 -10.57 -3.85
C PRO A 187 10.65 -9.25 -4.31
N VAL A 188 10.00 -9.31 -5.47
CA VAL A 188 9.15 -8.23 -5.97
C VAL A 188 7.71 -8.52 -5.60
N LEU A 189 7.10 -7.56 -4.90
CA LEU A 189 5.68 -7.52 -4.58
C LEU A 189 5.01 -6.51 -5.51
N VAL A 190 3.84 -6.83 -6.08
CA VAL A 190 3.09 -5.86 -6.89
C VAL A 190 1.80 -5.48 -6.22
N LYS A 191 1.50 -4.19 -6.13
CA LYS A 191 0.32 -3.69 -5.43
C LYS A 191 -0.49 -2.71 -6.26
N GLU A 192 -1.79 -2.68 -6.08
CA GLU A 192 -2.60 -1.51 -6.47
C GLU A 192 -2.53 -0.44 -5.34
N VAL A 193 -3.31 0.64 -5.42
CA VAL A 193 -3.37 1.70 -4.41
C VAL A 193 -4.78 2.03 -3.91
N GLY A 194 -5.85 1.51 -4.52
CA GLY A 194 -7.23 1.70 -4.06
C GLY A 194 -8.34 1.34 -5.06
N ALA A 195 -8.00 0.93 -6.28
CA ALA A 195 -8.91 0.50 -7.34
C ALA A 195 -8.91 -1.03 -7.58
N GLY A 196 -7.94 -1.77 -7.04
CA GLY A 196 -7.96 -3.23 -7.05
C GLY A 196 -7.20 -3.89 -8.20
N LEU A 197 -6.40 -4.92 -7.88
CA LEU A 197 -5.85 -5.82 -8.90
C LEU A 197 -6.90 -6.81 -9.38
N SER A 198 -7.21 -6.82 -10.67
CA SER A 198 -8.09 -7.83 -11.26
C SER A 198 -7.40 -9.18 -11.44
N GLY A 199 -8.17 -10.26 -11.49
CA GLY A 199 -7.64 -11.61 -11.73
C GLY A 199 -6.84 -11.73 -13.02
N ASN A 200 -7.20 -10.97 -14.07
CA ASN A 200 -6.41 -10.92 -15.31
C ASN A 200 -5.02 -10.27 -15.10
N VAL A 201 -4.96 -9.17 -14.34
CA VAL A 201 -3.68 -8.53 -14.00
C VAL A 201 -2.84 -9.46 -13.14
N VAL A 202 -3.42 -10.06 -12.10
CA VAL A 202 -2.74 -11.02 -11.22
C VAL A 202 -2.19 -12.21 -12.01
N ARG A 203 -2.95 -12.75 -12.98
CA ARG A 203 -2.49 -13.84 -13.87
C ARG A 203 -1.27 -13.44 -14.69
N ARG A 204 -1.27 -12.24 -15.27
CA ARG A 204 -0.13 -11.72 -16.04
C ARG A 204 1.11 -11.51 -15.17
N LEU A 205 0.92 -11.00 -13.95
CA LEU A 205 2.00 -10.84 -12.97
C LEU A 205 2.58 -12.19 -12.53
N ALA A 206 1.73 -13.17 -12.24
CA ALA A 206 2.16 -14.51 -11.86
C ALA A 206 2.98 -15.20 -12.97
N ALA A 207 2.58 -15.01 -14.23
CA ALA A 207 3.26 -15.56 -15.40
C ALA A 207 4.71 -15.06 -15.57
N ILE A 208 5.01 -13.83 -15.15
CA ILE A 208 6.36 -13.24 -15.18
C ILE A 208 7.14 -13.44 -13.89
N GLY A 209 6.69 -14.33 -13.00
CA GLY A 209 7.43 -14.70 -11.80
C GLY A 209 7.06 -13.94 -10.52
N VAL A 210 6.10 -13.00 -10.54
CA VAL A 210 5.61 -12.37 -9.30
C VAL A 210 4.93 -13.43 -8.43
N ARG A 211 5.21 -13.41 -7.11
CA ARG A 211 4.65 -14.35 -6.12
C ARG A 211 3.88 -13.68 -4.99
N HIS A 212 4.06 -12.37 -4.82
CA HIS A 212 3.41 -11.59 -3.77
C HIS A 212 2.62 -10.46 -4.42
N VAL A 213 1.34 -10.36 -4.09
CA VAL A 213 0.48 -9.28 -4.57
C VAL A 213 -0.30 -8.66 -3.42
N ASP A 214 -0.47 -7.34 -3.44
CA ASP A 214 -1.43 -6.64 -2.59
C ASP A 214 -2.55 -6.09 -3.46
N VAL A 215 -3.76 -6.63 -3.26
CA VAL A 215 -4.88 -6.28 -4.13
C VAL A 215 -5.26 -4.81 -4.01
N ALA A 216 -5.07 -4.18 -2.84
CA ALA A 216 -5.31 -2.75 -2.59
C ALA A 216 -6.57 -2.21 -3.31
N ALA A 217 -7.70 -2.82 -2.97
CA ALA A 217 -8.96 -2.61 -3.69
C ALA A 217 -9.81 -1.49 -3.07
N ARG A 218 -10.97 -1.22 -3.69
CA ARG A 218 -11.91 -0.24 -3.17
C ARG A 218 -12.53 -0.75 -1.86
N GLY A 219 -12.71 0.18 -0.93
CA GLY A 219 -13.24 -0.07 0.42
C GLY A 219 -12.85 1.00 1.42
N GLY A 220 -11.66 1.59 1.25
CA GLY A 220 -11.10 2.61 2.14
C GLY A 220 -10.76 3.90 1.41
N THR A 221 -9.49 4.33 1.54
CA THR A 221 -8.96 5.54 0.90
C THR A 221 -9.21 5.52 -0.62
N ASN A 222 -9.83 6.57 -1.13
CA ASN A 222 -10.11 6.72 -2.56
C ASN A 222 -9.14 7.72 -3.19
N TRP A 223 -8.07 7.23 -3.82
CA TRP A 223 -7.08 8.08 -4.49
C TRP A 223 -7.66 8.90 -5.65
N ALA A 224 -8.67 8.37 -6.36
CA ALA A 224 -9.36 9.15 -7.39
C ALA A 224 -10.04 10.37 -6.79
N GLN A 225 -10.65 10.24 -5.60
CA GLN A 225 -11.23 11.37 -4.86
C GLN A 225 -10.18 12.36 -4.36
N ILE A 226 -9.05 11.86 -3.84
CA ILE A 226 -7.94 12.70 -3.39
C ILE A 226 -7.42 13.57 -4.54
N GLU A 227 -7.13 12.98 -5.69
CA GLU A 227 -6.64 13.74 -6.85
C GLU A 227 -7.72 14.66 -7.44
N LEU A 228 -9.00 14.25 -7.41
CA LEU A 228 -10.11 15.11 -7.81
C LEU A 228 -10.21 16.38 -6.95
N ASN A 229 -9.96 16.26 -5.64
CA ASN A 229 -9.97 17.39 -4.72
C ASN A 229 -8.82 18.36 -4.98
N ARG A 230 -7.70 17.88 -5.56
CA ARG A 230 -6.56 18.69 -6.00
C ARG A 230 -6.81 19.41 -7.33
N ARG A 231 -7.86 19.07 -8.07
CA ARG A 231 -8.22 19.73 -9.34
C ARG A 231 -9.10 20.97 -9.13
N PRO A 232 -9.00 21.95 -10.05
CA PRO A 232 -9.95 23.06 -10.13
C PRO A 232 -11.40 22.56 -10.25
N ALA A 233 -12.34 23.33 -9.70
CA ALA A 233 -13.77 22.96 -9.72
C ALA A 233 -14.32 22.72 -11.14
N THR A 234 -13.78 23.41 -12.15
CA THR A 234 -14.14 23.28 -13.56
C THR A 234 -13.90 21.89 -14.13
N ASP A 235 -12.90 21.17 -13.61
CA ASP A 235 -12.52 19.85 -14.11
C ASP A 235 -13.29 18.73 -13.41
N ARG A 236 -13.90 19.00 -12.25
CA ARG A 236 -14.41 17.95 -11.36
C ARG A 236 -15.48 17.09 -12.01
N ALA A 237 -16.37 17.69 -12.80
CA ALA A 237 -17.43 16.97 -13.51
C ALA A 237 -16.88 15.94 -14.51
N HIS A 238 -15.70 16.20 -15.10
CA HIS A 238 -15.07 15.28 -16.07
C HIS A 238 -14.56 14.00 -15.41
N TYR A 239 -14.03 14.12 -14.19
CA TYR A 239 -13.39 13.00 -13.48
C TYR A 239 -14.30 12.31 -12.45
N ALA A 240 -15.38 12.96 -12.02
CA ALA A 240 -16.34 12.41 -11.05
C ALA A 240 -16.85 10.98 -11.39
N PRO A 241 -17.12 10.61 -12.66
CA PRO A 241 -17.53 9.24 -12.99
C PRO A 241 -16.50 8.16 -12.64
N PHE A 242 -15.22 8.51 -12.51
CA PHE A 242 -14.15 7.56 -12.23
C PHE A 242 -13.96 7.27 -10.73
N LEU A 243 -14.65 8.01 -9.84
CA LEU A 243 -14.59 7.77 -8.39
C LEU A 243 -15.09 6.38 -7.99
N SER A 244 -15.92 5.77 -8.84
CA SER A 244 -16.43 4.41 -8.67
C SER A 244 -15.69 3.35 -9.51
N CYS A 245 -14.59 3.71 -10.17
CA CYS A 245 -13.82 2.77 -10.99
C CYS A 245 -12.98 1.84 -10.09
N GLY A 246 -13.06 0.53 -10.34
CA GLY A 246 -12.26 -0.48 -9.65
C GLY A 246 -13.09 -1.60 -9.01
N LEU A 247 -12.41 -2.57 -8.44
CA LEU A 247 -12.99 -3.73 -7.75
C LEU A 247 -13.20 -3.44 -6.26
N MET A 248 -14.25 -4.02 -5.70
CA MET A 248 -14.41 -4.08 -4.25
C MET A 248 -13.49 -5.14 -3.65
N LEU A 249 -13.07 -4.94 -2.40
CA LEU A 249 -12.09 -5.81 -1.74
C LEU A 249 -12.43 -7.31 -1.77
N PRO A 250 -13.66 -7.77 -1.45
CA PRO A 250 -13.98 -9.19 -1.51
C PRO A 250 -13.77 -9.81 -2.91
N ASP A 251 -14.19 -9.10 -3.96
CA ASP A 251 -14.07 -9.56 -5.33
C ASP A 251 -12.61 -9.64 -5.78
N ALA A 252 -11.79 -8.65 -5.39
CA ALA A 252 -10.38 -8.63 -5.72
C ALA A 252 -9.61 -9.79 -5.06
N ILE A 253 -9.91 -10.11 -3.79
CA ILE A 253 -9.34 -11.27 -3.09
C ILE A 253 -9.73 -12.56 -3.80
N ALA A 254 -11.02 -12.76 -4.06
CA ALA A 254 -11.53 -13.96 -4.71
C ALA A 254 -10.92 -14.16 -6.11
N GLN A 255 -10.86 -13.09 -6.91
CA GLN A 255 -10.24 -13.14 -8.23
C GLN A 255 -8.73 -13.46 -8.17
N ALA A 256 -8.00 -12.88 -7.22
CA ALA A 256 -6.57 -13.15 -7.06
C ALA A 256 -6.32 -14.60 -6.63
N ARG A 257 -7.06 -15.11 -5.64
CA ARG A 257 -6.93 -16.50 -5.17
C ARG A 257 -7.28 -17.51 -6.26
N ALA A 258 -8.30 -17.22 -7.08
CA ALA A 258 -8.68 -18.07 -8.22
C ALA A 258 -7.61 -18.19 -9.31
N VAL A 259 -6.59 -17.30 -9.33
CA VAL A 259 -5.47 -17.42 -10.28
C VAL A 259 -4.51 -18.54 -9.87
N SER A 260 -4.17 -18.66 -8.58
CA SER A 260 -3.23 -19.67 -8.09
C SER A 260 -3.24 -19.76 -6.55
N ASN A 261 -3.20 -21.00 -6.05
CA ASN A 261 -3.01 -21.28 -4.62
C ASN A 261 -1.59 -20.97 -4.13
N ASN A 262 -0.62 -20.81 -5.03
CA ASN A 262 0.78 -20.55 -4.68
C ASN A 262 1.13 -19.06 -4.62
N LEU A 263 0.16 -18.17 -4.87
CA LEU A 263 0.35 -16.73 -4.69
C LEU A 263 0.15 -16.37 -3.22
N PHE A 264 1.03 -15.52 -2.71
CA PHE A 264 0.85 -14.85 -1.44
C PHE A 264 0.06 -13.56 -1.65
N ILE A 265 -1.13 -13.49 -1.06
CA ILE A 265 -2.11 -12.44 -1.30
C ILE A 265 -2.25 -11.58 -0.04
N ILE A 266 -1.90 -10.31 -0.18
CA ILE A 266 -2.20 -9.28 0.80
C ILE A 266 -3.53 -8.64 0.44
N ALA A 267 -4.47 -8.63 1.38
CA ALA A 267 -5.73 -7.92 1.26
C ALA A 267 -5.67 -6.56 1.95
N SER A 268 -5.58 -5.49 1.17
CA SER A 268 -5.70 -4.12 1.67
C SER A 268 -6.77 -3.34 0.92
N GLY A 269 -7.24 -2.24 1.54
CA GLY A 269 -8.29 -1.38 0.98
C GLY A 269 -9.57 -1.38 1.81
N GLY A 270 -9.63 -0.55 2.85
CA GLY A 270 -10.84 -0.42 3.69
C GLY A 270 -10.91 -1.33 4.90
N VAL A 271 -9.84 -2.04 5.27
CA VAL A 271 -9.85 -2.82 6.51
C VAL A 271 -9.93 -1.87 7.71
N ARG A 272 -10.98 -2.00 8.54
CA ARG A 272 -11.23 -1.10 9.69
C ARG A 272 -10.82 -1.70 11.02
N HIS A 273 -11.04 -3.00 11.22
CA HIS A 273 -10.86 -3.69 12.49
C HIS A 273 -10.58 -5.19 12.31
N GLY A 274 -10.32 -5.92 13.40
CA GLY A 274 -9.99 -7.34 13.38
C GLY A 274 -11.01 -8.25 12.67
N LEU A 275 -12.30 -7.95 12.76
CA LEU A 275 -13.33 -8.74 12.04
C LEU A 275 -13.24 -8.55 10.51
N ASP A 276 -12.84 -7.37 10.02
CA ASP A 276 -12.63 -7.13 8.59
C ASP A 276 -11.40 -7.91 8.12
N ALA A 277 -10.35 -7.93 8.93
CA ALA A 277 -9.17 -8.75 8.66
C ALA A 277 -9.51 -10.24 8.61
N ALA A 278 -10.28 -10.75 9.57
CA ALA A 278 -10.75 -12.15 9.59
C ALA A 278 -11.57 -12.49 8.33
N LYS A 279 -12.44 -11.59 7.86
CA LYS A 279 -13.19 -11.74 6.60
C LYS A 279 -12.25 -11.83 5.39
N CYS A 280 -11.23 -10.97 5.32
CA CYS A 280 -10.24 -11.02 4.23
C CYS A 280 -9.47 -12.35 4.20
N LEU A 281 -9.02 -12.83 5.38
CA LEU A 281 -8.34 -14.12 5.50
C LEU A 281 -9.26 -15.27 5.09
N TRP A 282 -10.52 -15.25 5.55
CA TRP A 282 -11.52 -16.26 5.18
C TRP A 282 -11.81 -16.30 3.66
N LEU A 283 -11.77 -15.13 3.00
CA LEU A 283 -11.93 -15.03 1.55
C LEU A 283 -10.70 -15.51 0.76
N GLY A 284 -9.58 -15.81 1.43
CA GLY A 284 -8.39 -16.41 0.82
C GLY A 284 -7.16 -15.51 0.74
N ALA A 285 -7.12 -14.41 1.50
CA ALA A 285 -5.88 -13.65 1.72
C ALA A 285 -4.95 -14.36 2.72
N ASP A 286 -3.65 -14.14 2.60
CA ASP A 286 -2.64 -14.68 3.51
C ASP A 286 -2.18 -13.64 4.54
N LEU A 287 -2.35 -12.36 4.21
CA LEU A 287 -2.00 -11.23 5.07
C LEU A 287 -2.97 -10.07 4.83
N VAL A 288 -3.15 -9.20 5.82
CA VAL A 288 -4.11 -8.09 5.73
C VAL A 288 -3.41 -6.75 5.93
N GLY A 289 -3.65 -5.83 4.99
CA GLY A 289 -3.00 -4.53 4.95
C GLY A 289 -3.90 -3.39 5.45
N MET A 290 -3.33 -2.53 6.31
CA MET A 290 -3.98 -1.33 6.83
C MET A 290 -3.10 -0.10 6.61
N ALA A 291 -3.71 1.03 6.23
CA ALA A 291 -3.04 2.32 6.03
C ALA A 291 -3.82 3.44 6.71
N GLY A 292 -4.90 3.93 6.09
CA GLY A 292 -5.59 5.15 6.52
C GLY A 292 -6.07 5.17 7.99
N GLN A 293 -6.50 4.04 8.55
CA GLN A 293 -6.85 3.96 9.98
C GLN A 293 -5.64 4.17 10.88
N ILE A 294 -4.51 3.53 10.54
CA ILE A 294 -3.26 3.65 11.31
C ILE A 294 -2.71 5.08 11.22
N LEU A 295 -2.77 5.70 10.04
CA LEU A 295 -2.35 7.09 9.87
C LEU A 295 -3.10 8.03 10.82
N ARG A 296 -4.43 7.90 10.89
CA ARG A 296 -5.25 8.71 11.79
C ARG A 296 -4.82 8.56 13.24
N THR A 297 -4.65 7.32 13.70
CA THR A 297 -4.21 7.04 15.08
C THR A 297 -2.83 7.65 15.37
N VAL A 298 -1.85 7.46 14.49
CA VAL A 298 -0.48 7.97 14.70
C VAL A 298 -0.46 9.50 14.71
N GLU A 299 -1.19 10.15 13.82
CA GLU A 299 -1.22 11.62 13.79
C GLU A 299 -1.94 12.21 15.01
N ASP A 300 -3.01 11.59 15.48
CA ASP A 300 -3.72 12.05 16.67
C ASP A 300 -2.83 11.88 17.93
N ASP A 301 -2.08 10.78 18.04
CA ASP A 301 -1.10 10.56 19.11
C ASP A 301 0.07 11.55 19.07
N LEU A 302 0.59 11.86 17.88
CA LEU A 302 1.65 12.85 17.70
C LEU A 302 1.19 14.27 18.11
N VAL A 303 -0.06 14.63 17.82
CA VAL A 303 -0.64 15.91 18.26
C VAL A 303 -0.75 15.97 19.80
N ILE A 304 -1.16 14.89 20.44
CA ILE A 304 -1.26 14.80 21.91
C ILE A 304 0.12 14.94 22.56
N CYS A 305 1.16 14.30 22.01
CA CYS A 305 2.52 14.41 22.53
C CYS A 305 3.08 15.84 22.42
N ILE A 306 2.81 16.57 21.33
CA ILE A 306 3.26 17.96 21.15
C ILE A 306 2.52 18.93 22.09
N GLN A 307 1.25 18.66 22.42
CA GLN A 307 0.48 19.49 23.35
C GLN A 307 0.79 19.21 24.83
N SER A 308 1.48 18.10 25.11
CA SER A 308 1.85 17.66 26.46
C SER A 308 3.33 17.90 26.79
N SER A 309 4.08 18.55 25.88
CA SER A 309 5.50 18.92 25.99
C SER A 309 5.65 20.42 26.20
#